data_AF-A0ABD2ESA4-F1
#
_entry.id   AF-A0ABD2ESA4-F1
#
_cell.length_a   1.000
_cell.length_b   1.000
_cell.length_c   1.000
_cell.angle_alpha   90.00
_cell.angle_beta   90.00
_cell.angle_gamma   90.00
#
_symmetry.space_group_name_H-M   'P 1'
#
loop_
_entity.id
_entity.type
_entity.pdbx_description
1 polymer ?
#
loop_
_entity_poly.entity_id
_entity_poly.type
_entity_poly.pdbx_seq_one_letter_code
_entity_poly.pdbx_strand_id
1 'polypeptide(L)'
;MSQARNHLRAALSLAAVSARGATTRGAVRRRLSARPVPQEPGMEYQDAVRMLNTLQTNAGYLEQVKRQRGDPQTQLEAMELYLALSGLQVEDLNRLNIIHVTGTKGKGSTCAFTEHILRSYGLKTGFFSSPHLVQVRERIRINGQPISPELFTKHFWRLYHRLEETKDGSCVSMPPYFRFLTLMAFHVFLQEKVDLAVVEVGIGGAYDCTNIIRKPVVCGVSSLGIDHTSLLGDTLEKIAWQKGGIFKQGVPAFTVLQPKGPLAVLRDRAQEISCPLYLCPPLEALEEGGPPLTLGLEGEHQRSNAALALQLAHCWLQQQDHRGAGELKASRPSFLRQLPLAPTFQPTFQMRLGLRNTEWPGRTQVLRREALTWYLDGAHTSSSVQACVRWFRQTLQGSLRLSGGPEVRVLLFNSTGDRDSAALLKLLQPCQFDYAVFCPNLIEVSSTDSA
;
A
#
# COMPACT_ATOMS: atom_id res chain seq x y z
N MET A 1 31.68 -23.18 16.55
CA MET A 1 31.49 -21.76 16.13
C MET A 1 32.25 -21.39 14.84
N SER A 2 33.47 -21.89 14.58
CA SER A 2 34.25 -21.56 13.36
C SER A 2 33.68 -22.15 12.05
N GLN A 3 33.28 -23.43 12.03
CA GLN A 3 32.76 -24.08 10.81
C GLN A 3 31.41 -23.54 10.33
N ALA A 4 30.48 -23.23 11.24
CA ALA A 4 29.18 -22.66 10.91
C ALA A 4 29.29 -21.26 10.27
N ARG A 5 30.27 -20.46 10.71
CA ARG A 5 30.56 -19.12 10.16
C ARG A 5 31.08 -19.21 8.72
N ASN A 6 31.85 -20.25 8.42
CA ASN A 6 32.38 -20.51 7.07
C ASN A 6 31.29 -21.00 6.11
N HIS A 7 30.36 -21.86 6.57
CA HIS A 7 29.23 -22.28 5.74
C HIS A 7 28.25 -21.13 5.43
N LEU A 8 27.99 -20.24 6.39
CA LEU A 8 27.13 -19.07 6.18
C LEU A 8 27.76 -18.06 5.20
N ARG A 9 29.08 -17.84 5.29
CA ARG A 9 29.82 -17.00 4.32
C ARG A 9 29.79 -17.61 2.91
N ALA A 10 30.02 -18.92 2.78
CA ALA A 10 30.00 -19.60 1.48
C ALA A 10 28.61 -19.53 0.80
N ALA A 11 27.53 -19.72 1.56
CA ALA A 11 26.16 -19.65 1.04
C ALA A 11 25.77 -18.24 0.58
N LEU A 12 26.20 -17.19 1.29
CA LEU A 12 25.94 -15.79 0.92
C LEU A 12 26.79 -15.34 -0.27
N SER A 13 28.01 -15.86 -0.44
CA SER A 13 28.89 -15.55 -1.57
C SER A 13 28.43 -16.21 -2.88
N LEU A 14 27.89 -17.44 -2.83
CA LEU A 14 27.37 -18.13 -4.00
C LEU A 14 26.10 -17.48 -4.58
N ALA A 15 25.28 -16.84 -3.73
CA ALA A 15 24.08 -16.11 -4.18
C ALA A 15 24.41 -14.79 -4.92
N ALA A 16 25.62 -14.24 -4.77
CA ALA A 16 26.06 -13.01 -5.43
C ALA A 16 26.65 -13.24 -6.83
N VAL A 17 26.93 -14.49 -7.22
CA VAL A 17 27.64 -14.83 -8.47
C VAL A 17 26.82 -15.82 -9.29
N SER A 18 25.61 -15.43 -9.71
CA SER A 18 24.95 -16.08 -10.87
C SER A 18 23.86 -15.18 -11.43
N ALA A 19 24.28 -14.16 -12.18
CA ALA A 19 23.38 -13.35 -13.00
C ALA A 19 24.07 -13.04 -14.33
N ARG A 20 24.40 -14.07 -15.12
CA ARG A 20 24.75 -13.90 -16.54
C ARG A 20 24.30 -15.09 -17.39
N GLY A 21 23.37 -14.80 -18.30
CA GLY A 21 23.34 -15.39 -19.64
C GLY A 21 22.31 -16.49 -19.90
N ALA A 22 21.23 -16.14 -20.61
CA ALA A 22 20.59 -17.04 -21.57
C ALA A 22 19.96 -16.21 -22.71
N THR A 23 20.57 -16.26 -23.88
CA THR A 23 20.07 -15.70 -25.15
C THR A 23 19.16 -16.73 -25.83
N THR A 24 17.99 -16.30 -26.32
CA THR A 24 17.23 -17.03 -27.34
C THR A 24 16.71 -16.08 -28.41
N ARG A 25 16.83 -16.52 -29.67
CA ARG A 25 16.52 -15.81 -30.91
C ARG A 25 15.02 -15.83 -31.23
N GLY A 26 14.52 -14.69 -31.71
CA GLY A 26 13.75 -14.61 -32.96
C GLY A 26 12.23 -14.80 -32.92
N ALA A 27 11.49 -13.69 -32.92
CA ALA A 27 10.20 -13.59 -33.63
C ALA A 27 9.96 -12.15 -34.10
N VAL A 28 9.75 -11.99 -35.39
CA VAL A 28 9.55 -10.72 -36.10
C VAL A 28 8.14 -10.18 -35.84
N ARG A 29 8.01 -8.94 -35.34
CA ARG A 29 6.77 -8.15 -35.43
C ARG A 29 7.07 -6.67 -35.71
N ARG A 30 6.35 -6.13 -36.70
CA ARG A 30 6.48 -4.80 -37.32
C ARG A 30 6.57 -3.67 -36.30
N ARG A 31 7.65 -2.89 -36.37
CA ARG A 31 7.81 -1.61 -35.66
C ARG A 31 7.01 -0.51 -36.36
N LEU A 32 6.02 0.06 -35.66
CA LEU A 32 5.59 1.42 -35.91
C LEU A 32 6.62 2.34 -35.24
N SER A 33 7.29 3.16 -36.05
CA SER A 33 8.32 4.10 -35.63
C SER A 33 7.72 5.24 -34.81
N ALA A 34 7.88 5.19 -33.48
CA ALA A 34 7.91 6.38 -32.65
C ALA A 34 9.39 6.73 -32.41
N ARG A 35 9.89 7.81 -33.03
CA ARG A 35 11.22 8.33 -32.70
C ARG A 35 11.20 8.82 -31.24
N PRO A 36 12.20 8.47 -30.41
CA PRO A 36 12.37 9.11 -29.11
C PRO A 36 12.66 10.59 -29.32
N VAL A 37 12.00 11.45 -28.56
CA VAL A 37 12.39 12.87 -28.42
C VAL A 37 13.81 12.89 -27.82
N PRO A 38 14.73 13.76 -28.27
CA PRO A 38 16.07 13.86 -27.69
C PRO A 38 15.95 14.17 -26.19
N GLN A 39 16.57 13.35 -25.35
CA GLN A 39 16.68 13.62 -23.92
C GLN A 39 17.78 14.68 -23.72
N GLU A 40 17.46 15.78 -23.04
CA GLU A 40 18.50 16.73 -22.64
C GLU A 40 19.40 16.13 -21.55
N PRO A 41 20.70 16.48 -21.52
CA PRO A 41 21.60 16.06 -20.45
C PRO A 41 21.04 16.48 -19.07
N GLY A 42 20.90 15.53 -18.13
CA GLY A 42 20.39 15.80 -16.78
C GLY A 42 18.90 15.52 -16.56
N MET A 43 18.20 14.92 -17.53
CA MET A 43 16.80 14.51 -17.40
C MET A 43 16.60 12.99 -17.46
N GLU A 44 17.57 12.19 -17.00
CA GLU A 44 17.38 10.73 -16.90
C GLU A 44 16.56 10.33 -15.67
N TYR A 45 16.16 9.05 -15.60
CA TYR A 45 15.45 8.51 -14.44
C TYR A 45 16.21 8.70 -13.12
N GLN A 46 17.52 8.51 -13.13
CA GLN A 46 18.34 8.70 -11.92
C GLN A 46 18.35 10.16 -11.48
N ASP A 47 18.34 11.11 -12.42
CA ASP A 47 18.26 12.55 -12.12
C ASP A 47 16.92 12.92 -11.50
N ALA A 48 15.82 12.42 -12.06
CA ALA A 48 14.48 12.61 -11.51
C ALA A 48 14.38 12.08 -10.07
N VAL A 49 14.96 10.90 -9.79
CA VAL A 49 14.99 10.32 -8.44
C VAL A 49 15.87 11.15 -7.50
N ARG A 50 17.07 11.58 -7.95
CA ARG A 50 17.95 12.44 -7.16
C ARG A 50 17.27 13.76 -6.81
N MET A 51 16.64 14.42 -7.78
CA MET A 51 15.90 15.66 -7.58
C MET A 51 14.70 15.45 -6.65
N LEU A 52 13.92 14.37 -6.83
CA LEU A 52 12.83 14.04 -5.91
C LEU A 52 13.32 13.89 -4.46
N ASN A 53 14.50 13.30 -4.26
CA ASN A 53 15.07 13.10 -2.93
C ASN A 53 15.64 14.38 -2.29
N THR A 54 15.81 15.47 -3.05
CA THR A 54 16.14 16.78 -2.46
C THR A 54 14.91 17.44 -1.83
N LEU A 55 13.70 17.05 -2.26
CA LEU A 55 12.47 17.49 -1.61
C LEU A 55 12.41 16.93 -0.19
N GLN A 56 11.86 17.71 0.73
CA GLN A 56 11.74 17.30 2.12
C GLN A 56 11.01 15.95 2.24
N THR A 57 11.73 14.95 2.77
CA THR A 57 11.21 13.58 2.91
C THR A 57 10.04 13.53 3.90
N ASN A 58 9.22 12.48 3.83
CA ASN A 58 8.13 12.29 4.80
C ASN A 58 8.69 12.25 6.23
N ALA A 59 9.78 11.55 6.48
CA ALA A 59 10.37 11.50 7.83
C ALA A 59 10.78 12.90 8.33
N GLY A 60 11.50 13.66 7.49
CA GLY A 60 11.91 15.03 7.83
C GLY A 60 10.72 15.99 7.99
N TYR A 61 9.69 15.85 7.16
CA TYR A 61 8.44 16.61 7.29
C TYR A 61 7.72 16.28 8.60
N LEU A 62 7.60 15.00 8.96
CA LEU A 62 6.95 14.60 10.21
C LEU A 62 7.72 15.11 11.43
N GLU A 63 9.06 15.12 11.40
CA GLU A 63 9.87 15.75 12.45
C GLU A 63 9.64 17.26 12.54
N GLN A 64 9.54 17.96 11.41
CA GLN A 64 9.22 19.38 11.39
C GLN A 64 7.84 19.65 11.97
N VAL A 65 6.81 18.90 11.57
CA VAL A 65 5.44 19.05 12.10
C VAL A 65 5.38 18.75 13.59
N LYS A 66 6.15 17.78 14.10
CA LYS A 66 6.26 17.55 15.55
C LYS A 66 6.81 18.78 16.29
N ARG A 67 7.74 19.51 15.67
CA ARG A 67 8.37 20.72 16.25
C ARG A 67 7.50 21.97 16.08
N GLN A 68 6.81 22.07 14.96
CA GLN A 68 5.99 23.21 14.57
C GLN A 68 4.51 22.82 14.68
N ARG A 69 3.85 23.22 15.77
CA ARG A 69 2.40 23.02 15.99
C ARG A 69 1.56 23.93 15.07
N GLY A 70 1.74 23.79 13.75
CA GLY A 70 0.93 24.48 12.75
C GLY A 70 -0.48 23.88 12.66
N ASP A 71 -1.43 24.66 12.15
CA ASP A 71 -2.80 24.20 11.91
C ASP A 71 -2.83 23.12 10.81
N PRO A 72 -3.28 21.88 11.09
CA PRO A 72 -3.39 20.82 10.09
C PRO A 72 -4.27 21.17 8.89
N GLN A 73 -5.23 22.09 9.02
CA GLN A 73 -6.10 22.49 7.91
C GLN A 73 -5.33 23.20 6.79
N THR A 74 -4.36 24.05 7.16
CA THR A 74 -3.45 24.73 6.20
C THR A 74 -2.69 23.75 5.30
N GLN A 75 -2.53 22.50 5.74
CA GLN A 75 -1.84 21.47 4.98
C GLN A 75 -2.66 20.95 3.80
N LEU A 76 -3.99 20.90 3.94
CA LEU A 76 -4.90 20.56 2.84
C LEU A 76 -5.02 21.71 1.85
N GLU A 77 -5.16 22.93 2.35
CA GLU A 77 -5.21 24.15 1.53
C GLU A 77 -3.94 24.30 0.68
N ALA A 78 -2.77 24.04 1.28
CA ALA A 78 -1.52 24.00 0.54
C ALA A 78 -1.52 22.92 -0.56
N MET A 79 -2.10 21.75 -0.31
CA MET A 79 -2.20 20.69 -1.31
C MET A 79 -3.13 21.06 -2.47
N GLU A 80 -4.25 21.74 -2.19
CA GLU A 80 -5.15 22.25 -3.23
C GLU A 80 -4.47 23.35 -4.07
N LEU A 81 -3.72 24.24 -3.41
CA LEU A 81 -2.90 25.22 -4.11
C LEU A 81 -1.87 24.55 -5.02
N TYR A 82 -1.14 23.54 -4.53
CA TYR A 82 -0.20 22.81 -5.38
C TYR A 82 -0.87 22.09 -6.54
N LEU A 83 -2.10 21.57 -6.35
CA LEU A 83 -2.87 20.98 -7.43
C LEU A 83 -3.19 22.04 -8.50
N ALA A 84 -3.68 23.21 -8.08
CA ALA A 84 -3.97 24.33 -8.97
C ALA A 84 -2.73 24.81 -9.74
N LEU A 85 -1.59 24.99 -9.05
CA LEU A 85 -0.31 25.37 -9.67
C LEU A 85 0.19 24.28 -10.63
N SER A 86 -0.11 23.02 -10.38
CA SER A 86 0.18 21.92 -11.30
C SER A 86 -0.72 21.90 -12.54
N GLY A 87 -1.69 22.81 -12.64
CA GLY A 87 -2.63 22.94 -13.76
C GLY A 87 -3.80 21.94 -13.71
N LEU A 88 -4.17 21.47 -12.51
CA LEU A 88 -5.37 20.66 -12.28
C LEU A 88 -6.27 21.34 -11.24
N GLN A 89 -7.58 21.16 -11.36
CA GLN A 89 -8.53 21.55 -10.33
C GLN A 89 -8.94 20.33 -9.51
N VAL A 90 -9.46 20.55 -8.30
CA VAL A 90 -9.91 19.46 -7.41
C VAL A 90 -11.01 18.63 -8.08
N GLU A 91 -11.87 19.26 -8.87
CA GLU A 91 -12.95 18.65 -9.61
C GLU A 91 -12.45 17.69 -10.69
N ASP A 92 -11.27 17.91 -11.26
CA ASP A 92 -10.68 17.00 -12.26
C ASP A 92 -10.45 15.60 -11.69
N LEU A 93 -10.18 15.50 -10.38
CA LEU A 93 -9.96 14.23 -9.69
C LEU A 93 -11.21 13.34 -9.69
N ASN A 94 -12.40 13.90 -9.86
CA ASN A 94 -13.65 13.13 -9.92
C ASN A 94 -13.67 12.18 -11.14
N ARG A 95 -12.92 12.51 -12.20
CA ARG A 95 -12.79 11.66 -13.41
C ARG A 95 -12.03 10.36 -13.15
N LEU A 96 -11.38 10.23 -11.99
CA LEU A 96 -10.60 9.06 -11.61
C LEU A 96 -11.41 8.01 -10.83
N ASN A 97 -12.72 8.22 -10.60
CA ASN A 97 -13.61 7.26 -9.94
C ASN A 97 -12.98 6.62 -8.69
N ILE A 98 -12.48 7.46 -7.77
CA ILE A 98 -11.49 7.06 -6.78
C ILE A 98 -12.09 6.15 -5.69
N ILE A 99 -11.33 5.11 -5.32
CA ILE A 99 -11.51 4.36 -4.08
C ILE A 99 -10.48 4.85 -3.08
N HIS A 100 -10.91 5.40 -1.94
CA HIS A 100 -10.00 6.03 -0.97
C HIS A 100 -9.91 5.19 0.30
N VAL A 101 -8.71 4.73 0.66
CA VAL A 101 -8.52 3.75 1.74
C VAL A 101 -7.55 4.26 2.79
N THR A 102 -7.96 4.21 4.05
CA THR A 102 -7.11 4.44 5.22
C THR A 102 -7.13 3.25 6.17
N GLY A 103 -6.35 3.34 7.24
CA GLY A 103 -6.25 2.35 8.31
C GLY A 103 -4.87 2.40 8.96
N THR A 104 -4.66 1.65 10.04
CA THR A 104 -3.33 1.53 10.64
C THR A 104 -2.58 0.35 10.05
N LYS A 105 -3.24 -0.81 9.93
CA LYS A 105 -2.69 -2.02 9.34
C LYS A 105 -3.64 -2.56 8.27
N GLY A 106 -3.07 -3.13 7.21
CA GLY A 106 -3.85 -3.72 6.12
C GLY A 106 -4.31 -2.76 5.01
N LYS A 107 -4.04 -1.45 5.10
CA LYS A 107 -4.43 -0.48 4.05
C LYS A 107 -3.85 -0.81 2.68
N GLY A 108 -2.52 -0.97 2.58
CA GLY A 108 -1.86 -1.39 1.33
C GLY A 108 -2.34 -2.75 0.80
N SER A 109 -2.53 -3.75 1.67
CA SER A 109 -3.08 -5.06 1.26
C SER A 109 -4.54 -4.97 0.78
N THR A 110 -5.37 -4.17 1.44
CA THR A 110 -6.75 -3.90 1.02
C THR A 110 -6.76 -3.21 -0.35
N CYS A 111 -5.91 -2.20 -0.55
CA CYS A 111 -5.77 -1.54 -1.84
C CYS A 111 -5.31 -2.52 -2.92
N ALA A 112 -4.33 -3.40 -2.62
CA ALA A 112 -3.81 -4.38 -3.57
C ALA A 112 -4.87 -5.40 -3.99
N PHE A 113 -5.64 -5.93 -3.04
CA PHE A 113 -6.78 -6.80 -3.34
C PHE A 113 -7.83 -6.06 -4.19
N THR A 114 -8.21 -4.84 -3.79
CA THR A 114 -9.24 -4.05 -4.49
C THR A 114 -8.84 -3.75 -5.93
N GLU A 115 -7.59 -3.32 -6.14
CA GLU A 115 -7.02 -3.08 -7.47
C GLU A 115 -7.05 -4.34 -8.32
N HIS A 116 -6.58 -5.48 -7.80
CA HIS A 116 -6.50 -6.70 -8.59
C HIS A 116 -7.89 -7.23 -8.94
N ILE A 117 -8.84 -7.16 -8.00
CA ILE A 117 -10.24 -7.51 -8.26
C ILE A 117 -10.76 -6.69 -9.43
N LEU A 118 -10.68 -5.36 -9.36
CA LEU A 118 -11.24 -4.48 -10.38
C LEU A 118 -10.51 -4.61 -11.72
N ARG A 119 -9.19 -4.80 -11.71
CA ARG A 119 -8.42 -5.14 -12.91
C ARG A 119 -8.84 -6.46 -13.54
N SER A 120 -9.30 -7.43 -12.75
CA SER A 120 -9.82 -8.71 -13.26
C SER A 120 -11.14 -8.58 -14.01
N TYR A 121 -11.84 -7.44 -13.89
CA TYR A 121 -12.97 -7.05 -14.74
C TYR A 121 -12.54 -6.37 -16.05
N GLY A 122 -11.23 -6.24 -16.31
CA GLY A 122 -10.70 -5.64 -17.53
C GLY A 122 -10.54 -4.11 -17.47
N LEU A 123 -10.72 -3.51 -16.30
CA LEU A 123 -10.55 -2.07 -16.08
C LEU A 123 -9.06 -1.69 -16.08
N LYS A 124 -8.74 -0.54 -16.66
CA LYS A 124 -7.42 0.09 -16.55
C LYS A 124 -7.32 0.77 -15.18
N THR A 125 -6.57 0.18 -14.27
CA THR A 125 -6.48 0.62 -12.88
C THR A 125 -5.27 1.52 -12.63
N GLY A 126 -5.46 2.61 -11.90
CA GLY A 126 -4.42 3.36 -11.22
C GLY A 126 -4.33 2.93 -9.76
N PHE A 127 -3.13 2.92 -9.20
CA PHE A 127 -2.92 2.57 -7.79
C PHE A 127 -1.82 3.43 -7.17
N PHE A 128 -2.14 4.09 -6.07
CA PHE A 128 -1.22 4.95 -5.32
C PHE A 128 -1.02 4.44 -3.89
N SER A 129 0.23 4.20 -3.50
CA SER A 129 0.57 3.62 -2.19
C SER A 129 1.79 4.22 -1.50
N SER A 130 1.91 3.93 -0.20
CA SER A 130 3.10 4.31 0.57
C SER A 130 3.40 3.39 1.77
N PRO A 131 4.70 3.18 2.11
CA PRO A 131 5.90 3.52 1.34
C PRO A 131 6.12 2.56 0.14
N HIS A 132 7.18 2.76 -0.65
CA HIS A 132 7.71 1.71 -1.54
C HIS A 132 8.60 0.74 -0.77
N LEU A 133 8.83 -0.45 -1.34
CA LEU A 133 9.75 -1.45 -0.81
C LEU A 133 11.16 -1.28 -1.36
N VAL A 134 11.31 -1.22 -2.70
CA VAL A 134 12.63 -1.13 -3.36
C VAL A 134 12.76 0.14 -4.18
N GLN A 135 11.75 0.50 -4.99
CA GLN A 135 11.84 1.61 -5.95
C GLN A 135 10.65 2.56 -5.83
N VAL A 136 10.90 3.87 -5.98
CA VAL A 136 9.86 4.90 -5.86
C VAL A 136 8.67 4.72 -6.81
N ARG A 137 8.92 4.16 -8.01
CA ARG A 137 7.88 3.85 -9.00
C ARG A 137 6.83 2.88 -8.46
N GLU A 138 7.13 2.07 -7.46
CA GLU A 138 6.15 1.16 -6.84
C GLU A 138 4.97 1.89 -6.21
N ARG A 139 5.14 3.18 -5.87
CA ARG A 139 4.08 4.02 -5.31
C ARG A 139 3.04 4.44 -6.34
N ILE A 140 3.35 4.40 -7.63
CA ILE A 140 2.45 4.79 -8.71
C ILE A 140 2.40 3.63 -9.69
N ARG A 141 1.30 2.89 -9.69
CA ARG A 141 1.12 1.71 -10.54
C ARG A 141 -0.03 1.90 -11.51
N ILE A 142 0.12 1.32 -12.69
CA ILE A 142 -0.94 1.15 -13.67
C ILE A 142 -1.06 -0.34 -13.96
N ASN A 143 -2.28 -0.87 -13.89
CA ASN A 143 -2.58 -2.28 -14.14
C ASN A 143 -1.73 -3.25 -13.27
N GLY A 144 -1.61 -2.94 -11.98
CA GLY A 144 -0.82 -3.70 -11.01
C GLY A 144 0.71 -3.54 -11.11
N GLN A 145 1.21 -2.87 -12.14
CA GLN A 145 2.65 -2.72 -12.40
C GLN A 145 3.15 -1.31 -12.08
N PRO A 146 4.32 -1.14 -11.42
CA PRO A 146 4.99 0.15 -11.31
C PRO A 146 5.13 0.82 -12.68
N ILE A 147 4.85 2.12 -12.78
CA ILE A 147 5.06 2.86 -14.02
C ILE A 147 6.51 2.74 -14.49
N SER A 148 6.76 2.74 -15.80
CA SER A 148 8.11 2.58 -16.34
C SER A 148 9.04 3.75 -15.94
N PRO A 149 10.37 3.56 -15.96
CA PRO A 149 11.32 4.66 -15.73
C PRO A 149 11.04 5.86 -16.64
N GLU A 150 10.74 5.61 -17.92
CA GLU A 150 10.47 6.66 -18.91
C GLU A 150 9.20 7.43 -18.58
N LEU A 151 8.13 6.72 -18.19
CA LEU A 151 6.87 7.35 -17.80
C LEU A 151 7.08 8.16 -16.51
N PHE A 152 7.78 7.60 -15.52
CA PHE A 152 8.12 8.32 -14.30
C PHE A 152 8.88 9.61 -14.59
N THR A 153 9.97 9.53 -15.35
CA THR A 153 10.81 10.68 -15.72
C THR A 153 10.02 11.76 -16.45
N LYS A 154 9.21 11.37 -17.45
CA LYS A 154 8.36 12.28 -18.21
C LYS A 154 7.40 13.06 -17.31
N HIS A 155 6.69 12.36 -16.42
CA HIS A 155 5.71 13.01 -15.55
C HIS A 155 6.38 13.80 -14.42
N PHE A 156 7.52 13.33 -13.91
CA PHE A 156 8.30 14.03 -12.90
C PHE A 156 8.74 15.40 -13.42
N TRP A 157 9.49 15.47 -14.52
CA TRP A 157 10.02 16.74 -15.04
C TRP A 157 8.92 17.67 -15.51
N ARG A 158 7.87 17.14 -16.14
CA ARG A 158 6.70 17.94 -16.53
C ARG A 158 6.03 18.62 -15.33
N LEU A 159 5.87 17.89 -14.22
CA LEU A 159 5.27 18.45 -13.01
C LEU A 159 6.24 19.42 -12.33
N TYR A 160 7.51 19.04 -12.21
CA TYR A 160 8.55 19.83 -11.56
C TYR A 160 8.69 21.20 -12.24
N HIS A 161 8.93 21.25 -13.55
CA HIS A 161 9.09 22.52 -14.27
C HIS A 161 7.83 23.38 -14.21
N ARG A 162 6.64 22.78 -14.28
CA ARG A 162 5.40 23.54 -14.13
C ARG A 162 5.29 24.22 -12.77
N LEU A 163 5.63 23.49 -11.70
CA LEU A 163 5.61 24.06 -10.36
C LEU A 163 6.70 25.12 -10.17
N GLU A 164 7.86 24.95 -10.81
CA GLU A 164 8.96 25.92 -10.83
C GLU A 164 8.58 27.21 -11.55
N GLU A 165 8.01 27.14 -12.76
CA GLU A 165 7.56 28.31 -13.54
C GLU A 165 6.50 29.13 -12.80
N THR A 166 5.60 28.47 -12.06
CA THR A 166 4.55 29.16 -11.27
C THR A 166 5.05 29.74 -9.94
N LYS A 167 6.28 29.41 -9.52
CA LYS A 167 6.87 29.88 -8.26
C LYS A 167 7.18 31.37 -8.29
N ASP A 168 7.64 31.87 -9.44
CA ASP A 168 8.05 33.27 -9.62
C ASP A 168 6.89 34.26 -9.42
N GLY A 169 5.63 33.78 -9.48
CA GLY A 169 4.44 34.59 -9.21
C GLY A 169 3.74 34.35 -7.86
N SER A 170 4.09 33.31 -7.10
CA SER A 170 3.28 32.85 -5.95
C SER A 170 4.01 32.72 -4.60
N CYS A 171 5.33 32.94 -4.54
CA CYS A 171 6.15 32.79 -3.32
C CYS A 171 6.06 31.41 -2.61
N VAL A 172 5.47 30.38 -3.24
CA VAL A 172 5.28 29.06 -2.64
C VAL A 172 6.50 28.17 -2.88
N SER A 173 6.99 27.48 -1.84
CA SER A 173 8.08 26.49 -1.98
C SER A 173 7.60 25.21 -2.68
N MET A 174 8.52 24.44 -3.25
CA MET A 174 8.21 23.13 -3.85
C MET A 174 7.49 22.21 -2.84
N PRO A 175 6.49 21.43 -3.29
CA PRO A 175 5.78 20.53 -2.40
C PRO A 175 6.72 19.48 -1.81
N PRO A 176 6.61 19.15 -0.51
CA PRO A 176 7.36 18.06 0.10
C PRO A 176 7.15 16.72 -0.63
N TYR A 177 8.08 15.79 -0.41
CA TYR A 177 8.19 14.52 -1.13
C TYR A 177 6.85 13.79 -1.35
N PHE A 178 6.06 13.61 -0.29
CA PHE A 178 4.77 12.90 -0.40
C PHE A 178 3.75 13.65 -1.26
N ARG A 179 3.67 14.97 -1.09
CA ARG A 179 2.72 15.82 -1.82
C ARG A 179 3.07 15.83 -3.30
N PHE A 180 4.36 16.01 -3.61
CA PHE A 180 4.84 15.93 -4.99
C PHE A 180 4.44 14.61 -5.65
N LEU A 181 4.68 13.47 -4.98
CA LEU A 181 4.29 12.16 -5.51
C LEU A 181 2.77 11.97 -5.62
N THR A 182 1.99 12.54 -4.70
CA THR A 182 0.53 12.50 -4.75
C THR A 182 0.01 13.27 -5.98
N LEU A 183 0.53 14.49 -6.22
CA LEU A 183 0.23 15.27 -7.42
C LEU A 183 0.63 14.50 -8.68
N MET A 184 1.85 13.97 -8.70
CA MET A 184 2.35 13.18 -9.83
C MET A 184 1.46 11.98 -10.12
N ALA A 185 0.97 11.27 -9.09
CA ALA A 185 0.04 10.15 -9.26
C ALA A 185 -1.25 10.58 -9.94
N PHE A 186 -1.87 11.69 -9.51
CA PHE A 186 -3.09 12.21 -10.16
C PHE A 186 -2.85 12.62 -11.61
N HIS A 187 -1.73 13.29 -11.90
CA HIS A 187 -1.35 13.62 -13.28
C HIS A 187 -1.17 12.39 -14.15
N VAL A 188 -0.46 11.37 -13.64
CA VAL A 188 -0.26 10.09 -14.33
C VAL A 188 -1.61 9.45 -14.62
N PHE A 189 -2.47 9.29 -13.61
CA PHE A 189 -3.76 8.60 -13.77
C PHE A 189 -4.70 9.32 -14.74
N LEU A 190 -4.77 10.65 -14.71
CA LEU A 190 -5.60 11.43 -15.63
C LEU A 190 -5.07 11.38 -17.07
N GLN A 191 -3.74 11.51 -17.26
CA GLN A 191 -3.13 11.52 -18.60
C GLN A 191 -3.12 10.13 -19.23
N GLU A 192 -2.90 9.09 -18.43
CA GLU A 192 -2.97 7.70 -18.85
C GLU A 192 -4.42 7.20 -18.93
N LYS A 193 -5.41 8.02 -18.57
CA LYS A 193 -6.84 7.70 -18.69
C LYS A 193 -7.20 6.37 -18.03
N VAL A 194 -6.82 6.22 -16.76
CA VAL A 194 -7.29 5.07 -15.97
C VAL A 194 -8.80 5.15 -15.76
N ASP A 195 -9.47 4.00 -15.71
CA ASP A 195 -10.91 3.91 -15.45
C ASP A 195 -11.25 4.16 -13.97
N LEU A 196 -10.30 3.81 -13.09
CA LEU A 196 -10.38 4.08 -11.65
C LEU A 196 -8.99 4.22 -11.02
N ALA A 197 -8.92 4.89 -9.88
CA ALA A 197 -7.72 4.93 -9.03
C ALA A 197 -8.02 4.44 -7.61
N VAL A 198 -7.21 3.48 -7.13
CA VAL A 198 -7.20 3.05 -5.73
C VAL A 198 -6.11 3.84 -5.00
N VAL A 199 -6.52 4.70 -4.06
CA VAL A 199 -5.63 5.66 -3.39
C VAL A 199 -5.50 5.29 -1.92
N GLU A 200 -4.30 4.88 -1.51
CA GLU A 200 -3.95 4.68 -0.11
C GLU A 200 -3.61 6.02 0.55
N VAL A 201 -4.22 6.29 1.70
CA VAL A 201 -3.85 7.41 2.58
C VAL A 201 -2.45 7.21 3.13
N GLY A 202 -1.65 8.28 3.18
CA GLY A 202 -0.32 8.26 3.79
C GLY A 202 -0.41 8.04 5.31
N ILE A 203 -0.81 9.08 6.04
CA ILE A 203 -0.90 9.08 7.51
C ILE A 203 -2.21 9.74 7.94
N GLY A 204 -2.92 9.11 8.89
CA GLY A 204 -4.18 9.64 9.40
C GLY A 204 -5.32 9.49 8.39
N GLY A 205 -5.83 10.60 7.88
CA GLY A 205 -6.96 10.65 6.95
C GLY A 205 -7.48 12.08 6.78
N ALA A 206 -7.98 12.67 7.87
CA ALA A 206 -8.61 14.00 7.88
C ALA A 206 -7.74 15.07 7.24
N TYR A 207 -6.44 15.08 7.56
CA TYR A 207 -5.48 16.08 7.09
C TYR A 207 -4.38 15.48 6.19
N ASP A 208 -4.58 14.26 5.71
CA ASP A 208 -3.64 13.67 4.75
C ASP A 208 -3.76 14.38 3.40
N CYS A 209 -2.64 14.56 2.68
CA CYS A 209 -2.68 15.28 1.40
C CYS A 209 -3.51 14.58 0.32
N THR A 210 -3.81 13.28 0.46
CA THR A 210 -4.76 12.61 -0.44
C THR A 210 -6.21 13.06 -0.18
N ASN A 211 -6.53 13.63 0.99
CA ASN A 211 -7.91 14.00 1.36
C ASN A 211 -8.43 15.28 0.69
N ILE A 212 -7.69 15.83 -0.27
CA ILE A 212 -8.23 16.78 -1.26
C ILE A 212 -9.26 16.14 -2.19
N ILE A 213 -9.33 14.80 -2.23
CA ILE A 213 -10.36 14.07 -2.97
C ILE A 213 -11.74 14.39 -2.37
N ARG A 214 -12.62 15.04 -3.15
CA ARG A 214 -13.95 15.48 -2.67
C ARG A 214 -15.06 14.48 -2.93
N LYS A 215 -15.03 13.75 -4.06
CA LYS A 215 -16.05 12.76 -4.45
C LYS A 215 -15.41 11.40 -4.79
N PRO A 216 -14.87 10.68 -3.80
CA PRO A 216 -14.55 9.27 -4.01
C PRO A 216 -15.86 8.49 -4.24
N VAL A 217 -15.77 7.40 -4.99
CA VAL A 217 -16.92 6.49 -5.22
C VAL A 217 -17.23 5.70 -3.94
N VAL A 218 -16.20 5.31 -3.21
CA VAL A 218 -16.32 4.57 -1.94
C VAL A 218 -15.07 4.77 -1.08
N CYS A 219 -15.27 4.81 0.25
CA CYS A 219 -14.18 4.92 1.23
C CYS A 219 -14.01 3.62 2.04
N GLY A 220 -12.77 3.30 2.41
CA GLY A 220 -12.43 2.11 3.21
C GLY A 220 -11.58 2.43 4.45
N VAL A 221 -11.90 1.82 5.58
CA VAL A 221 -11.10 1.89 6.81
C VAL A 221 -10.69 0.47 7.22
N SER A 222 -9.42 0.13 6.99
CA SER A 222 -8.84 -1.13 7.44
C SER A 222 -8.59 -1.11 8.96
N SER A 223 -7.97 -2.17 9.51
CA SER A 223 -7.75 -2.31 10.96
C SER A 223 -7.10 -1.07 11.58
N LEU A 224 -7.71 -0.60 12.66
CA LEU A 224 -7.17 0.46 13.51
C LEU A 224 -6.21 -0.11 14.53
N GLY A 225 -5.23 0.70 14.92
CA GLY A 225 -4.20 0.34 15.89
C GLY A 225 -3.40 1.58 16.27
N ILE A 226 -2.72 1.53 17.41
CA ILE A 226 -1.83 2.59 17.87
C ILE A 226 -0.65 2.69 16.91
N ASP A 227 -0.51 3.84 16.25
CA ASP A 227 0.59 4.17 15.36
C ASP A 227 0.66 5.69 15.20
N HIS A 228 1.86 6.24 14.97
CA HIS A 228 2.09 7.68 14.79
C HIS A 228 1.45 8.57 15.88
N THR A 229 1.53 8.18 17.16
CA THR A 229 0.83 8.83 18.28
C THR A 229 1.09 10.33 18.41
N SER A 230 2.33 10.75 18.11
CA SER A 230 2.72 12.18 18.07
C SER A 230 1.91 13.06 17.10
N LEU A 231 1.25 12.47 16.09
CA LEU A 231 0.47 13.20 15.08
C LEU A 231 -1.02 12.88 15.16
N LEU A 232 -1.36 11.62 15.40
CA LEU A 232 -2.75 11.14 15.35
C LEU A 232 -3.43 11.11 16.72
N GLY A 233 -2.67 11.38 17.79
CA GLY A 233 -3.11 11.22 19.17
C GLY A 233 -2.68 9.88 19.79
N ASP A 234 -2.73 9.84 21.10
CA ASP A 234 -2.29 8.76 21.98
C ASP A 234 -3.36 7.69 22.25
N THR A 235 -4.58 7.87 21.74
CA THR A 235 -5.69 6.92 21.90
C THR A 235 -6.20 6.40 20.56
N LEU A 236 -6.80 5.20 20.57
CA LEU A 236 -7.38 4.62 19.36
C LEU A 236 -8.58 5.45 18.86
N GLU A 237 -9.29 6.14 19.74
CA GLU A 237 -10.40 7.04 19.42
C GLU A 237 -9.92 8.27 18.63
N LYS A 238 -8.81 8.90 19.04
CA LYS A 238 -8.21 10.02 18.29
C LYS A 238 -7.73 9.56 16.90
N ILE A 239 -7.15 8.36 16.83
CA ILE A 239 -6.74 7.74 15.56
C ILE A 239 -7.96 7.41 14.68
N ALA A 240 -9.04 6.90 15.26
CA ALA A 240 -10.29 6.63 14.57
C ALA A 240 -10.91 7.91 14.01
N TRP A 241 -10.89 8.99 14.80
CA TRP A 241 -11.33 10.32 14.36
C TRP A 241 -10.53 10.71 13.12
N GLN A 242 -9.20 10.77 13.20
CA GLN A 242 -8.34 11.11 12.07
C GLN A 242 -8.65 10.27 10.82
N LYS A 243 -8.84 8.96 10.97
CA LYS A 243 -9.09 8.05 9.85
C LYS A 243 -10.48 8.19 9.26
N GLY A 244 -11.51 8.39 10.06
CA GLY A 244 -12.85 8.70 9.59
C GLY A 244 -12.93 10.04 8.84
N GLY A 245 -11.87 10.84 8.81
CA GLY A 245 -11.82 12.10 8.07
C GLY A 245 -11.80 11.98 6.55
N ILE A 246 -11.63 10.76 6.02
CA ILE A 246 -11.80 10.51 4.59
C ILE A 246 -13.27 10.33 4.18
N PHE A 247 -14.20 10.20 5.14
CA PHE A 247 -15.61 10.07 4.82
C PHE A 247 -16.11 11.34 4.13
N LYS A 248 -17.04 11.18 3.20
CA LYS A 248 -17.65 12.28 2.44
C LYS A 248 -19.16 12.11 2.46
N GLN A 249 -19.89 13.22 2.41
CA GLN A 249 -21.34 13.23 2.46
C GLN A 249 -21.94 12.38 1.33
N GLY A 250 -22.86 11.48 1.70
CA GLY A 250 -23.53 10.58 0.75
C GLY A 250 -22.67 9.46 0.14
N VAL A 251 -21.34 9.50 0.32
CA VAL A 251 -20.43 8.46 -0.20
C VAL A 251 -20.42 7.28 0.78
N PRO A 252 -20.67 6.04 0.34
CA PRO A 252 -20.62 4.89 1.24
C PRO A 252 -19.20 4.62 1.73
N ALA A 253 -19.12 4.15 2.96
CA ALA A 253 -17.88 3.77 3.60
C ALA A 253 -18.00 2.37 4.22
N PHE A 254 -16.87 1.65 4.23
CA PHE A 254 -16.77 0.32 4.81
C PHE A 254 -15.63 0.27 5.81
N THR A 255 -15.86 -0.39 6.94
CA THR A 255 -14.82 -0.67 7.95
C THR A 255 -14.81 -2.13 8.32
N VAL A 256 -13.64 -2.65 8.69
CA VAL A 256 -13.52 -3.98 9.33
C VAL A 256 -13.95 -3.91 10.80
N LEU A 257 -14.00 -5.05 11.49
CA LEU A 257 -14.27 -5.05 12.93
C LEU A 257 -13.20 -4.25 13.68
N GLN A 258 -13.65 -3.33 14.54
CA GLN A 258 -12.80 -2.49 15.40
C GLN A 258 -13.19 -2.68 16.87
N PRO A 259 -12.34 -2.27 17.82
CA PRO A 259 -12.75 -2.13 19.22
C PRO A 259 -13.93 -1.15 19.37
N LYS A 260 -14.74 -1.32 20.44
CA LYS A 260 -16.00 -0.58 20.63
C LYS A 260 -15.84 0.95 20.59
N GLY A 261 -14.83 1.51 21.26
CA GLY A 261 -14.59 2.96 21.30
C GLY A 261 -14.28 3.55 19.91
N PRO A 262 -13.24 3.08 19.21
CA PRO A 262 -12.92 3.48 17.85
C PRO A 262 -14.07 3.28 16.85
N LEU A 263 -14.85 2.20 16.98
CA LEU A 263 -16.01 1.95 16.13
C LEU A 263 -17.10 3.01 16.33
N ALA A 264 -17.36 3.40 17.58
CA ALA A 264 -18.30 4.48 17.90
C ALA A 264 -17.85 5.81 17.30
N VAL A 265 -16.55 6.14 17.38
CA VAL A 265 -16.02 7.36 16.76
C VAL A 265 -16.22 7.36 15.24
N LEU A 266 -15.95 6.24 14.56
CA LEU A 266 -16.20 6.15 13.11
C LEU A 266 -17.70 6.32 12.79
N ARG A 267 -18.58 5.70 13.57
CA ARG A 267 -20.03 5.84 13.44
C ARG A 267 -20.48 7.29 13.60
N ASP A 268 -20.07 7.94 14.69
CA ASP A 268 -20.52 9.28 15.03
C ASP A 268 -20.06 10.28 13.96
N ARG A 269 -18.82 10.12 13.47
CA ARG A 269 -18.28 10.93 12.37
C ARG A 269 -18.99 10.69 11.05
N ALA A 270 -19.36 9.44 10.75
CA ALA A 270 -20.14 9.13 9.56
C ALA A 270 -21.56 9.71 9.64
N GLN A 271 -22.20 9.67 10.82
CA GLN A 271 -23.51 10.28 11.07
C GLN A 271 -23.47 11.80 10.90
N GLU A 272 -22.47 12.47 11.49
CA GLU A 272 -22.30 13.93 11.43
C GLU A 272 -22.30 14.46 9.99
N ILE A 273 -21.63 13.75 9.08
CA ILE A 273 -21.54 14.17 7.67
C ILE A 273 -22.50 13.43 6.74
N SER A 274 -23.44 12.64 7.27
CA SER A 274 -24.38 11.82 6.48
C SER A 274 -23.69 10.88 5.47
N CYS A 275 -22.65 10.17 5.92
CA CYS A 275 -21.95 9.12 5.20
C CYS A 275 -22.53 7.74 5.57
N PRO A 276 -23.03 6.93 4.60
CA PRO A 276 -23.47 5.57 4.87
C PRO A 276 -22.29 4.65 5.25
N LEU A 277 -22.10 4.39 6.55
CA LEU A 277 -21.03 3.53 7.05
C LEU A 277 -21.52 2.12 7.38
N TYR A 278 -20.84 1.12 6.83
CA TYR A 278 -21.13 -0.29 7.05
C TYR A 278 -19.95 -1.05 7.66
N LEU A 279 -20.28 -2.01 8.52
CA LEU A 279 -19.32 -2.99 9.01
C LEU A 279 -19.22 -4.16 8.01
N CYS A 280 -18.01 -4.49 7.57
CA CYS A 280 -17.80 -5.63 6.69
C CYS A 280 -18.15 -6.95 7.40
N PRO A 281 -18.83 -7.88 6.73
CA PRO A 281 -18.97 -9.23 7.26
C PRO A 281 -17.61 -9.93 7.31
N PRO A 282 -17.46 -10.96 8.17
CA PRO A 282 -16.34 -11.89 8.07
C PRO A 282 -16.27 -12.48 6.66
N LEU A 283 -15.06 -12.82 6.20
CA LEU A 283 -14.86 -13.36 4.84
C LEU A 283 -15.66 -14.66 4.63
N GLU A 284 -15.85 -15.44 5.69
CA GLU A 284 -16.61 -16.70 5.73
C GLU A 284 -18.06 -16.50 5.29
N ALA A 285 -18.67 -15.37 5.63
CA ALA A 285 -20.04 -15.06 5.23
C ALA A 285 -20.17 -14.79 3.71
N LEU A 286 -19.06 -14.44 3.05
CA LEU A 286 -18.98 -14.31 1.59
C LEU A 286 -18.58 -15.63 0.91
N GLU A 287 -18.18 -16.65 1.69
CA GLU A 287 -17.91 -18.01 1.23
C GLU A 287 -19.18 -18.87 1.21
N GLU A 288 -20.21 -18.51 1.99
CA GLU A 288 -21.47 -19.26 2.09
C GLU A 288 -22.10 -19.53 0.71
N GLY A 289 -22.28 -20.82 0.39
CA GLY A 289 -22.87 -21.27 -0.88
C GLY A 289 -21.91 -21.30 -2.07
N GLY A 290 -20.60 -21.13 -1.86
CA GLY A 290 -19.57 -21.30 -2.89
C GLY A 290 -18.32 -21.98 -2.35
N PRO A 291 -17.30 -22.23 -3.20
CA PRO A 291 -16.02 -22.77 -2.72
C PRO A 291 -15.31 -21.75 -1.81
N PRO A 292 -14.45 -22.19 -0.89
CA PRO A 292 -13.63 -21.30 -0.06
C PRO A 292 -12.83 -20.30 -0.91
N LEU A 293 -12.63 -19.09 -0.38
CA LEU A 293 -11.87 -18.05 -1.07
C LEU A 293 -10.38 -18.27 -0.82
N THR A 294 -9.62 -18.48 -1.88
CA THR A 294 -8.16 -18.50 -1.84
C THR A 294 -7.63 -17.08 -1.97
N LEU A 295 -6.75 -16.68 -1.05
CA LEU A 295 -6.09 -15.37 -1.07
C LEU A 295 -4.65 -15.53 -1.57
N GLY A 296 -4.20 -14.59 -2.41
CA GLY A 296 -2.80 -14.51 -2.84
C GLY A 296 -1.86 -13.97 -1.76
N LEU A 297 -2.41 -13.29 -0.75
CA LEU A 297 -1.68 -12.87 0.45
C LEU A 297 -2.06 -13.78 1.62
N GLU A 298 -1.07 -14.41 2.23
CA GLU A 298 -1.27 -15.35 3.33
C GLU A 298 -1.47 -14.65 4.70
N GLY A 299 -2.01 -15.40 5.65
CA GLY A 299 -2.18 -14.97 7.03
C GLY A 299 -3.61 -14.55 7.40
N GLU A 300 -4.01 -14.87 8.63
CA GLU A 300 -5.36 -14.65 9.16
C GLU A 300 -5.83 -13.19 9.02
N HIS A 301 -4.93 -12.24 9.29
CA HIS A 301 -5.21 -10.81 9.20
C HIS A 301 -5.52 -10.34 7.76
N GLN A 302 -5.18 -11.11 6.72
CA GLN A 302 -5.55 -10.80 5.35
C GLN A 302 -7.01 -11.12 5.05
N ARG A 303 -7.68 -11.97 5.84
CA ARG A 303 -9.11 -12.29 5.63
C ARG A 303 -9.99 -11.06 5.80
N SER A 304 -9.73 -10.23 6.81
CA SER A 304 -10.45 -8.95 6.98
C SER A 304 -10.12 -7.94 5.89
N ASN A 305 -8.87 -7.90 5.42
CA ASN A 305 -8.47 -7.00 4.32
C ASN A 305 -9.14 -7.41 2.99
N ALA A 306 -9.24 -8.71 2.73
CA ALA A 306 -9.92 -9.26 1.57
C ALA A 306 -11.45 -9.03 1.63
N ALA A 307 -12.07 -9.20 2.80
CA ALA A 307 -13.49 -8.88 2.99
C ALA A 307 -13.78 -7.40 2.73
N LEU A 308 -12.95 -6.50 3.28
CA LEU A 308 -13.06 -5.07 2.98
C LEU A 308 -12.87 -4.78 1.49
N ALA A 309 -11.86 -5.36 0.85
CA ALA A 309 -11.61 -5.18 -0.58
C ALA A 309 -12.77 -5.66 -1.46
N LEU A 310 -13.41 -6.77 -1.11
CA LEU A 310 -14.61 -7.27 -1.79
C LEU A 310 -15.77 -6.26 -1.69
N GLN A 311 -16.06 -5.73 -0.50
CA GLN A 311 -17.11 -4.72 -0.35
C GLN A 311 -16.81 -3.43 -1.12
N LEU A 312 -15.55 -2.96 -1.08
CA LEU A 312 -15.11 -1.78 -1.83
C LEU A 312 -15.28 -1.98 -3.34
N ALA A 313 -14.79 -3.10 -3.88
CA ALA A 313 -14.89 -3.41 -5.30
C ALA A 313 -16.35 -3.61 -5.73
N HIS A 314 -17.16 -4.33 -4.94
CA HIS A 314 -18.58 -4.55 -5.24
C HIS A 314 -19.36 -3.23 -5.26
N CYS A 315 -19.19 -2.39 -4.23
CA CYS A 315 -19.83 -1.08 -4.17
C CYS A 315 -19.43 -0.19 -5.35
N TRP A 316 -18.14 -0.19 -5.71
CA TRP A 316 -17.65 0.57 -6.85
C TRP A 316 -18.30 0.09 -8.16
N LEU A 317 -18.33 -1.23 -8.41
CA LEU A 317 -18.95 -1.81 -9.61
C LEU A 317 -20.44 -1.48 -9.71
N GLN A 318 -21.17 -1.50 -8.59
CA GLN A 318 -22.59 -1.12 -8.55
C GLN A 318 -22.81 0.35 -8.87
N GLN A 319 -22.02 1.26 -8.29
CA GLN A 319 -22.19 2.69 -8.54
C GLN A 319 -21.82 3.12 -9.96
N GLN A 320 -20.95 2.37 -10.63
CA GLN A 320 -20.50 2.64 -11.99
C GLN A 320 -21.31 1.85 -13.05
N ASP A 321 -22.44 1.26 -12.66
CA ASP A 321 -23.32 0.43 -13.50
C ASP A 321 -22.56 -0.67 -14.28
N HIS A 322 -21.52 -1.23 -13.66
CA HIS A 322 -20.73 -2.26 -14.28
C HIS A 322 -21.45 -3.61 -14.15
N ARG A 323 -21.83 -4.20 -15.30
CA ARG A 323 -22.55 -5.48 -15.34
C ARG A 323 -21.72 -6.58 -14.66
N GLY A 324 -22.38 -7.37 -13.82
CA GLY A 324 -21.77 -8.55 -13.19
C GLY A 324 -21.17 -8.31 -11.80
N ALA A 325 -21.64 -7.32 -11.03
CA ALA A 325 -21.19 -7.07 -9.65
C ALA A 325 -21.49 -8.23 -8.65
N GLY A 326 -22.25 -9.25 -9.07
CA GLY A 326 -22.73 -10.33 -8.21
C GLY A 326 -24.09 -10.00 -7.59
N GLU A 327 -24.92 -11.02 -7.41
CA GLU A 327 -26.25 -10.87 -6.84
C GLU A 327 -26.15 -10.67 -5.31
N LEU A 328 -26.81 -9.62 -4.81
CA LEU A 328 -26.94 -9.36 -3.39
C LEU A 328 -27.76 -10.48 -2.75
N LYS A 329 -27.26 -11.05 -1.66
CA LYS A 329 -28.07 -11.92 -0.80
C LYS A 329 -28.84 -11.06 0.18
N ALA A 330 -30.06 -11.47 0.51
CA ALA A 330 -30.88 -10.78 1.50
C ALA A 330 -30.12 -10.67 2.83
N SER A 331 -29.65 -9.47 3.17
CA SER A 331 -29.00 -9.20 4.44
C SER A 331 -30.05 -9.23 5.55
N ARG A 332 -29.83 -10.05 6.58
CA ARG A 332 -30.61 -9.95 7.82
C ARG A 332 -30.05 -8.75 8.61
N PRO A 333 -30.86 -7.72 8.91
CA PRO A 333 -30.39 -6.62 9.73
C PRO A 333 -29.99 -7.14 11.11
N SER A 334 -28.69 -7.08 11.44
CA SER A 334 -28.22 -7.38 12.79
C SER A 334 -28.40 -6.14 13.65
N PHE A 335 -29.53 -6.03 14.35
CA PHE A 335 -29.82 -4.94 15.29
C PHE A 335 -28.90 -4.92 16.53
N LEU A 336 -28.02 -5.92 16.69
CA LEU A 336 -27.13 -6.06 17.84
C LEU A 336 -25.75 -5.39 17.67
N ARG A 337 -25.48 -4.74 16.54
CA ARG A 337 -24.19 -4.09 16.27
C ARG A 337 -24.37 -2.57 16.18
N GLN A 338 -23.38 -1.81 16.69
CA GLN A 338 -23.38 -0.34 16.67
C GLN A 338 -23.45 0.26 15.25
N LEU A 339 -23.16 -0.55 14.23
CA LEU A 339 -23.23 -0.20 12.81
C LEU A 339 -24.02 -1.28 12.04
N PRO A 340 -24.72 -0.91 10.95
CA PRO A 340 -25.33 -1.88 10.05
C PRO A 340 -24.25 -2.77 9.43
N LEU A 341 -24.54 -4.07 9.35
CA LEU A 341 -23.69 -5.01 8.62
C LEU A 341 -23.86 -4.77 7.11
N ALA A 342 -22.74 -4.73 6.39
CA ALA A 342 -22.78 -4.61 4.94
C ALA A 342 -23.47 -5.86 4.33
N PRO A 343 -24.23 -5.69 3.24
CA PRO A 343 -24.84 -6.82 2.55
C PRO A 343 -23.81 -7.84 2.10
N THR A 344 -24.15 -9.13 2.25
CA THR A 344 -23.37 -10.22 1.65
C THR A 344 -23.81 -10.42 0.21
N PHE A 345 -22.88 -10.91 -0.61
CA PHE A 345 -23.13 -11.29 -2.00
C PHE A 345 -22.28 -12.51 -2.32
N GLN A 346 -22.57 -13.18 -3.43
CA GLN A 346 -21.71 -14.26 -3.91
C GLN A 346 -20.54 -13.68 -4.72
N PRO A 347 -19.28 -13.85 -4.28
CA PRO A 347 -18.14 -13.35 -5.04
C PRO A 347 -18.08 -13.99 -6.41
N THR A 348 -17.98 -13.13 -7.43
CA THR A 348 -17.91 -13.51 -8.84
C THR A 348 -16.60 -14.23 -9.15
N PHE A 349 -16.50 -14.80 -10.36
CA PHE A 349 -15.26 -15.39 -10.83
C PHE A 349 -14.10 -14.38 -10.83
N GLN A 350 -14.32 -13.15 -11.30
CA GLN A 350 -13.31 -12.08 -11.35
C GLN A 350 -12.85 -11.67 -9.96
N MET A 351 -13.78 -11.57 -8.99
CA MET A 351 -13.43 -11.29 -7.59
C MET A 351 -12.55 -12.39 -6.99
N ARG A 352 -12.92 -13.65 -7.21
CA ARG A 352 -12.14 -14.81 -6.75
C ARG A 352 -10.75 -14.86 -7.39
N LEU A 353 -10.69 -14.58 -8.69
CA LEU A 353 -9.43 -14.53 -9.45
C LEU A 353 -8.53 -13.40 -8.93
N GLY A 354 -9.09 -12.20 -8.74
CA GLY A 354 -8.36 -11.06 -8.21
C GLY A 354 -7.80 -11.33 -6.82
N LEU A 355 -8.61 -11.85 -5.89
CA LEU A 355 -8.15 -12.24 -4.56
C LEU A 355 -7.01 -13.26 -4.61
N ARG A 356 -7.18 -14.34 -5.38
CA ARG A 356 -6.20 -15.42 -5.48
C ARG A 356 -4.87 -14.96 -6.07
N ASN A 357 -4.90 -14.10 -7.08
CA ASN A 357 -3.71 -13.69 -7.81
C ASN A 357 -3.06 -12.42 -7.24
N THR A 358 -3.60 -11.85 -6.14
CA THR A 358 -3.03 -10.64 -5.55
C THR A 358 -1.64 -10.92 -4.98
N GLU A 359 -0.66 -10.16 -5.46
CA GLU A 359 0.70 -10.15 -4.93
C GLU A 359 1.01 -8.78 -4.34
N TRP A 360 1.67 -8.78 -3.19
CA TRP A 360 2.11 -7.56 -2.53
C TRP A 360 3.48 -7.79 -1.88
N PRO A 361 4.58 -7.40 -2.55
CA PRO A 361 5.94 -7.69 -2.09
C PRO A 361 6.20 -7.24 -0.65
N GLY A 362 6.87 -8.09 0.11
CA GLY A 362 7.20 -7.83 1.52
C GLY A 362 6.01 -7.96 2.49
N ARG A 363 4.88 -8.55 2.09
CA ARG A 363 3.81 -8.99 3.00
C ARG A 363 3.59 -10.49 2.89
N THR A 364 3.89 -11.21 3.97
CA THR A 364 3.72 -12.67 4.06
C THR A 364 4.20 -13.38 2.80
N GLN A 365 5.35 -12.95 2.28
CA GLN A 365 5.84 -13.35 0.97
C GLN A 365 6.83 -14.50 1.12
N VAL A 366 6.58 -15.60 0.41
CA VAL A 366 7.50 -16.74 0.35
C VAL A 366 8.21 -16.74 -1.01
N LEU A 367 9.54 -16.66 -1.01
CA LEU A 367 10.36 -16.80 -2.22
C LEU A 367 11.23 -18.04 -2.11
N ARG A 368 11.15 -18.93 -3.10
CA ARG A 368 12.01 -20.12 -3.18
C ARG A 368 13.08 -19.92 -4.23
N ARG A 369 14.34 -20.08 -3.86
CA ARG A 369 15.51 -19.99 -4.74
C ARG A 369 16.47 -21.13 -4.40
N GLU A 370 16.51 -22.15 -5.26
CA GLU A 370 17.35 -23.34 -5.05
C GLU A 370 17.11 -23.95 -3.66
N ALA A 371 18.16 -24.05 -2.83
CA ALA A 371 18.10 -24.58 -1.47
C ALA A 371 17.59 -23.56 -0.42
N LEU A 372 17.32 -22.31 -0.81
CA LEU A 372 16.91 -21.24 0.11
C LEU A 372 15.42 -20.93 -0.05
N THR A 373 14.71 -20.90 1.08
CA THR A 373 13.35 -20.35 1.17
C THR A 373 13.38 -19.09 2.02
N TRP A 374 12.99 -17.96 1.42
CA TRP A 374 12.89 -16.66 2.07
C TRP A 374 11.46 -16.42 2.52
N TYR A 375 11.29 -16.05 3.78
CA TYR A 375 10.02 -15.62 4.35
C TYR A 375 10.14 -14.13 4.67
N LEU A 376 9.50 -13.29 3.84
CA LEU A 376 9.66 -11.85 3.88
C LEU A 376 8.38 -11.19 4.41
N ASP A 377 8.51 -10.40 5.48
CA ASP A 377 7.43 -9.55 5.98
C ASP A 377 7.95 -8.23 6.57
N GLY A 378 7.34 -7.11 6.20
CA GLY A 378 7.64 -5.77 6.73
C GLY A 378 6.95 -5.44 8.06
N ALA A 379 6.77 -6.42 8.94
CA ALA A 379 6.19 -6.24 10.28
C ALA A 379 7.10 -5.40 11.17
N HIS A 380 6.55 -4.34 11.77
CA HIS A 380 7.31 -3.34 12.53
C HIS A 380 6.59 -2.82 13.78
N THR A 381 5.53 -3.49 14.20
CA THR A 381 4.78 -3.25 15.44
C THR A 381 4.54 -4.57 16.14
N SER A 382 4.27 -4.57 17.45
CA SER A 382 4.03 -5.80 18.22
C SER A 382 2.91 -6.65 17.61
N SER A 383 1.79 -6.02 17.23
CA SER A 383 0.66 -6.73 16.61
C SER A 383 1.01 -7.31 15.24
N SER A 384 1.74 -6.56 14.39
CA SER A 384 2.18 -7.08 13.09
C SER A 384 3.22 -8.20 13.21
N VAL A 385 4.14 -8.12 14.18
CA VAL A 385 5.15 -9.17 14.41
C VAL A 385 4.46 -10.44 14.91
N GLN A 386 3.49 -10.33 15.81
CA GLN A 386 2.67 -11.48 16.22
C GLN A 386 1.92 -12.12 15.04
N ALA A 387 1.35 -11.31 14.14
CA ALA A 387 0.70 -11.82 12.93
C ALA A 387 1.70 -12.53 12.00
N CYS A 388 2.90 -11.97 11.82
CA CYS A 388 4.00 -12.56 11.07
C CYS A 388 4.46 -13.90 11.69
N VAL A 389 4.61 -13.97 13.01
CA VAL A 389 4.96 -15.22 13.73
C VAL A 389 3.90 -16.29 13.51
N ARG A 390 2.61 -15.95 13.60
CA ARG A 390 1.52 -16.89 13.34
C ARG A 390 1.58 -17.42 11.90
N TRP A 391 1.71 -16.50 10.94
CA TRP A 391 1.87 -16.86 9.52
C TRP A 391 3.07 -17.78 9.30
N PHE A 392 4.27 -17.37 9.72
CA PHE A 392 5.50 -18.14 9.54
C PHE A 392 5.38 -19.55 10.10
N ARG A 393 4.86 -19.70 11.33
CA ARG A 393 4.68 -21.02 11.96
C ARG A 393 3.68 -21.89 11.20
N GLN A 394 2.59 -21.32 10.71
CA GLN A 394 1.60 -22.03 9.90
C GLN A 394 2.20 -22.48 8.56
N THR A 395 2.93 -21.60 7.88
CA THR A 395 3.57 -21.92 6.60
C THR A 395 4.62 -23.03 6.75
N LEU A 396 5.39 -23.06 7.85
CA LEU A 396 6.33 -24.16 8.14
C LEU A 396 5.64 -25.51 8.37
N GLN A 397 4.46 -25.51 8.99
CA GLN A 397 3.68 -26.74 9.20
C GLN A 397 3.08 -27.26 7.90
N GLY A 398 2.68 -26.36 6.99
CA GLY A 398 2.08 -26.70 5.70
C GLY A 398 3.08 -27.03 4.60
N SER A 399 4.36 -26.65 4.73
CA SER A 399 5.37 -26.96 3.72
C SER A 399 5.78 -28.44 3.78
N LEU A 400 5.49 -29.18 2.71
CA LEU A 400 6.09 -30.50 2.46
C LEU A 400 7.61 -30.35 2.48
N ARG A 401 8.29 -31.13 3.32
CA ARG A 401 9.75 -31.18 3.36
C ARG A 401 10.24 -31.65 1.99
N LEU A 402 10.83 -30.74 1.22
CA LEU A 402 11.37 -31.05 -0.11
C LEU A 402 12.63 -31.91 -0.03
N SER A 403 13.29 -31.92 1.13
CA SER A 403 14.57 -32.61 1.35
C SER A 403 14.57 -33.21 2.76
N GLY A 404 14.91 -34.50 2.91
CA GLY A 404 15.04 -35.16 4.22
C GLY A 404 16.27 -34.76 5.04
N GLY A 405 16.95 -33.66 4.67
CA GLY A 405 18.18 -33.18 5.31
C GLY A 405 17.93 -32.21 6.47
N PRO A 406 18.97 -31.86 7.26
CA PRO A 406 18.86 -30.87 8.32
C PRO A 406 18.55 -29.48 7.74
N GLU A 407 17.54 -28.80 8.31
CA GLU A 407 17.19 -27.42 7.98
C GLU A 407 17.85 -26.47 8.98
N VAL A 408 18.39 -25.36 8.48
CA VAL A 408 18.90 -24.27 9.30
C VAL A 408 18.03 -23.04 9.07
N ARG A 409 17.50 -22.48 10.15
CA ARG A 409 16.64 -21.29 10.15
C ARG A 409 17.44 -20.07 10.60
N VAL A 410 17.50 -19.08 9.73
CA VAL A 410 18.20 -17.82 10.00
C VAL A 410 17.19 -16.70 10.06
N LEU A 411 17.14 -15.98 11.17
CA LEU A 411 16.42 -14.71 11.29
C LEU A 411 17.29 -13.60 10.70
N LEU A 412 16.80 -12.91 9.68
CA LEU A 412 17.33 -11.60 9.28
C LEU A 412 16.42 -10.53 9.87
N PHE A 413 16.96 -9.70 10.76
CA PHE A 413 16.19 -8.68 11.47
C PHE A 413 16.79 -7.29 11.32
N ASN A 414 15.93 -6.33 11.05
CA ASN A 414 16.25 -4.93 11.02
C ASN A 414 15.06 -4.12 11.55
N SER A 415 15.35 -3.10 12.35
CA SER A 415 14.36 -2.20 12.93
C SER A 415 14.90 -0.78 12.86
N THR A 416 14.02 0.16 12.56
CA THR A 416 14.35 1.57 12.34
C THR A 416 13.53 2.49 13.24
N GLY A 417 14.12 3.63 13.59
CA GLY A 417 13.52 4.63 14.48
C GLY A 417 13.49 4.21 15.96
N ASP A 418 12.68 4.90 16.75
CA ASP A 418 12.65 4.78 18.22
C ASP A 418 11.86 3.56 18.73
N ARG A 419 11.86 2.46 17.97
CA ARG A 419 11.07 1.26 18.30
C ARG A 419 11.81 0.38 19.31
N ASP A 420 11.05 -0.19 20.25
CA ASP A 420 11.56 -1.19 21.18
C ASP A 420 11.86 -2.51 20.46
N SER A 421 13.06 -2.60 19.91
CA SER A 421 13.52 -3.76 19.14
C SER A 421 13.66 -5.00 20.03
N ALA A 422 13.94 -4.83 21.32
CA ALA A 422 14.02 -5.94 22.26
C ALA A 422 12.63 -6.58 22.49
N ALA A 423 11.60 -5.76 22.67
CA ALA A 423 10.22 -6.24 22.76
C ALA A 423 9.77 -6.95 21.48
N LEU A 424 10.14 -6.44 20.30
CA LEU A 424 9.82 -7.09 19.02
C LEU A 424 10.55 -8.45 18.88
N LEU A 425 11.83 -8.53 19.24
CA LEU A 425 12.60 -9.77 19.18
C LEU A 425 12.06 -10.83 20.14
N LYS A 426 11.57 -10.43 21.32
CA LYS A 426 10.94 -11.36 22.27
C LYS A 426 9.74 -12.09 21.66
N LEU A 427 8.98 -11.41 20.80
CA LEU A 427 7.84 -12.02 20.10
C LEU A 427 8.26 -13.08 19.06
N LEU A 428 9.50 -13.01 18.55
CA LEU A 428 10.04 -13.95 17.57
C LEU A 428 10.65 -15.21 18.21
N GLN A 429 10.84 -15.26 19.52
CA GLN A 429 11.39 -16.42 20.23
C GLN A 429 10.67 -17.75 19.91
N PRO A 430 9.33 -17.80 19.79
CA PRO A 430 8.62 -19.03 19.45
C PRO A 430 8.95 -19.60 18.07
N CYS A 431 9.60 -18.84 17.18
CA CYS A 431 9.99 -19.31 15.85
C CYS A 431 11.20 -20.25 15.85
N GLN A 432 11.97 -20.31 16.95
CA GLN A 432 13.13 -21.20 17.11
C GLN A 432 14.13 -21.10 15.93
N PHE A 433 14.68 -19.90 15.73
CA PHE A 433 15.75 -19.69 14.76
C PHE A 433 17.09 -20.21 15.30
N ASP A 434 17.90 -20.83 14.45
CA ASP A 434 19.25 -21.32 14.80
C ASP A 434 20.27 -20.18 14.85
N TYR A 435 20.09 -19.19 13.97
CA TYR A 435 20.93 -18.00 13.89
C TYR A 435 20.08 -16.75 13.76
N ALA A 436 20.60 -15.63 14.27
CA ALA A 436 20.06 -14.30 14.02
C ALA A 436 21.15 -13.40 13.44
N VAL A 437 20.81 -12.70 12.35
CA VAL A 437 21.64 -11.72 11.66
C VAL A 437 20.93 -10.38 11.74
N PHE A 438 21.63 -9.39 12.29
CA PHE A 438 21.15 -8.02 12.38
C PHE A 438 21.81 -7.20 11.29
N CYS A 439 21.01 -6.59 10.40
CA CYS A 439 21.53 -5.88 9.22
C CYS A 439 21.09 -4.41 9.21
N PRO A 440 21.95 -3.48 8.72
CA PRO A 440 21.57 -2.09 8.54
C PRO A 440 20.64 -1.91 7.33
N ASN A 441 20.07 -0.71 7.15
CA ASN A 441 19.32 -0.33 5.93
C ASN A 441 20.22 0.02 4.73
N LEU A 442 21.52 -0.29 4.80
CA LEU A 442 22.47 0.04 3.75
C LEU A 442 22.43 -1.05 2.67
N ILE A 443 22.01 -0.66 1.47
CA ILE A 443 21.89 -1.56 0.31
C ILE A 443 23.26 -1.75 -0.36
N GLU A 444 24.21 -0.85 -0.11
CA GLU A 444 25.59 -0.93 -0.57
C GLU A 444 26.54 -1.02 0.62
N VAL A 445 27.45 -2.00 0.58
CA VAL A 445 28.67 -1.98 1.39
C VAL A 445 29.67 -1.19 0.56
N SER A 446 29.96 0.05 0.93
CA SER A 446 31.12 0.74 0.38
C SER A 446 32.35 -0.10 0.72
N SER A 447 32.98 -0.71 -0.29
CA SER A 447 34.25 -1.41 -0.13
C SER A 447 35.35 -0.38 0.07
N THR A 448 35.39 0.23 1.24
CA THR A 448 36.53 0.98 1.74
C THR A 448 36.98 0.25 2.99
N ASP A 449 37.87 -0.72 2.79
CA ASP A 449 38.86 -1.18 3.76
C ASP A 449 39.87 -2.04 3.00
N SER A 450 40.77 -1.36 2.29
CA SER A 450 42.14 -1.83 2.12
C SER A 450 42.97 -1.17 3.21
N ALA A 451 43.13 -1.88 4.33
CA ALA A 451 44.15 -1.62 5.34
C ALA A 451 45.13 -2.79 5.33
#